data_AF-A0A915AAQ6-F1
#
_entry.id   AF-A0A915AAQ6-F1
#
_cell.length_a   1.000
_cell.length_b   1.000
_cell.length_c   1.000
_cell.angle_alpha   90.00
_cell.angle_beta   90.00
_cell.angle_gamma   90.00
#
_symmetry.space_group_name_H-M   'P 1'
#
loop_
_entity.id
_entity.type
_entity.pdbx_description
1 polymer ?
#
loop_
_entity_poly.entity_id
_entity_poly.type
_entity_poly.pdbx_seq_one_letter_code
_entity_poly.pdbx_strand_id
1 'polypeptide(L)'
;TWEPDAIITSIPLPNGDEHQVNNEPTQPITHFTASNSDAIFSSLLVRCVVQLELVDAVNSIVFGPSASRKEDAHALPSLAISSSPTDTTASPSRTMLVNGDMRNDSGQKSSNMESDSAADGLYSYIGVAHLLNLVDCLLDSHSLAKKFNGNNAQRTLLWKAGFKGRSKPNLLRQETHSMRSALCILFRIYVDVERTDAAQKNVVRSRLLRVLEDAVSYYVDLNSEQHRQAWVLVLYLILDWANSFSNAQHLPTYVDFAVCINQI
;
A
#
# COMPACT_ATOMS: atom_id res chain seq x y z
N THR A 1 22.65 3.31 -0.45
CA THR A 1 23.09 3.52 0.95
C THR A 1 22.36 4.72 1.49
N TRP A 2 21.37 4.48 2.35
CA TRP A 2 20.50 5.49 2.92
C TRP A 2 21.07 5.92 4.26
N GLU A 3 21.39 7.22 4.41
CA GLU A 3 21.69 7.84 5.70
C GLU A 3 20.61 8.89 6.01
N PRO A 4 19.73 8.63 7.00
CA PRO A 4 18.71 9.59 7.45
C PRO A 4 19.31 10.71 8.28
N ASP A 5 20.46 10.41 8.88
CA ASP A 5 21.08 11.25 9.90
C ASP A 5 21.65 12.52 9.28
N ALA A 6 22.11 12.49 8.03
CA ALA A 6 22.71 13.68 7.40
C ALA A 6 21.74 14.87 7.24
N ILE A 7 20.43 14.63 7.16
CA ILE A 7 19.43 15.70 6.95
C ILE A 7 18.93 16.27 8.27
N ILE A 8 18.99 15.50 9.37
CA ILE A 8 18.44 15.88 10.68
C ILE A 8 19.55 16.29 11.68
N THR A 9 20.79 15.81 11.51
CA THR A 9 21.93 16.12 12.40
C THR A 9 22.49 17.54 12.20
N SER A 10 22.04 18.27 11.19
CA SER A 10 22.40 19.68 10.98
C SER A 10 21.63 20.67 11.88
N ILE A 11 20.82 20.16 12.82
CA ILE A 11 20.14 20.97 13.83
C ILE A 11 21.00 20.99 15.10
N PRO A 12 21.69 22.10 15.43
CA PRO A 12 22.42 22.18 16.69
C PRO A 12 21.41 22.21 17.84
N LEU A 13 21.43 21.18 18.69
CA LEU A 13 20.76 21.20 19.98
C LEU A 13 21.69 21.88 20.99
N PRO A 14 21.27 22.95 21.69
CA PRO A 14 22.02 23.44 22.84
C PRO A 14 21.77 22.48 24.01
N ASN A 15 22.78 21.69 24.36
CA ASN A 15 22.83 20.98 25.64
C ASN A 15 22.90 22.02 26.76
N GLY A 16 21.91 22.02 27.64
CA GLY A 16 21.95 22.80 28.87
C GLY A 16 22.79 22.07 29.91
N ASP A 17 23.87 22.69 30.34
CA ASP A 17 24.44 22.54 31.68
C ASP A 17 24.96 23.90 32.17
N GLU A 18 24.68 24.19 33.43
CA GLU A 18 24.78 25.50 34.09
C GLU A 18 26.22 26.00 34.27
N HIS A 19 26.48 27.30 34.04
CA HIS A 19 27.10 28.24 34.99
C HIS A 19 27.31 29.65 34.37
N GLN A 20 26.57 30.62 34.94
CA GLN A 20 26.77 32.08 35.08
C GLN A 20 27.84 32.85 34.25
N VAL A 21 27.40 34.00 33.67
CA VAL A 21 27.89 35.40 33.86
C VAL A 21 27.88 36.23 32.54
N ASN A 22 27.14 37.35 32.58
CA ASN A 22 27.23 38.62 31.80
C ASN A 22 26.56 38.81 30.41
N ASN A 23 25.51 39.65 30.42
CA ASN A 23 25.20 40.81 29.55
C ASN A 23 25.39 40.75 28.02
N GLU A 24 24.32 40.44 27.27
CA GLU A 24 23.74 41.20 26.13
C GLU A 24 22.51 40.46 25.56
N PRO A 25 21.47 41.12 25.01
CA PRO A 25 20.30 40.45 24.46
C PRO A 25 20.55 40.05 22.99
N THR A 26 21.33 39.01 22.74
CA THR A 26 21.43 38.42 21.39
C THR A 26 20.41 37.28 21.28
N GLN A 27 19.24 37.57 20.73
CA GLN A 27 18.32 36.50 20.29
C GLN A 27 19.00 35.70 19.18
N PRO A 28 19.12 34.36 19.27
CA PRO A 28 19.46 33.57 18.11
C PRO A 28 18.23 33.52 17.20
N ILE A 29 18.24 34.37 16.18
CA ILE A 29 17.31 34.29 15.07
C ILE A 29 17.64 33.01 14.28
N THR A 30 16.97 31.90 14.62
CA THR A 30 16.80 30.79 13.67
C THR A 30 15.63 31.13 12.76
N HIS A 31 15.82 32.10 11.87
CA HIS A 31 14.96 32.24 10.69
C HIS A 31 15.32 31.09 9.73
N PHE A 32 14.74 29.91 9.94
CA PHE A 32 14.53 28.99 8.83
C PHE A 32 13.71 29.79 7.80
N THR A 33 14.29 30.09 6.65
CA THR A 33 13.57 30.79 5.60
C THR A 33 12.37 29.92 5.20
N ALA A 34 11.16 30.45 5.35
CA ALA A 34 9.91 29.72 5.07
C ALA A 34 9.93 29.06 3.67
N SER A 35 10.63 29.66 2.70
CA SER A 35 10.78 29.10 1.35
C SER A 35 11.55 27.78 1.29
N ASN A 36 12.54 27.57 2.17
CA ASN A 36 13.34 26.33 2.18
C ASN A 36 12.58 25.19 2.85
N SER A 37 11.81 25.46 3.91
CA SER A 37 10.90 24.47 4.50
C SER A 37 9.82 24.04 3.51
N ASP A 38 9.28 24.97 2.73
CA ASP A 38 8.22 24.68 1.75
C ASP A 38 8.72 23.77 0.62
N ALA A 39 9.93 24.00 0.12
CA ALA A 39 10.55 23.15 -0.89
C ALA A 39 10.82 21.73 -0.36
N ILE A 40 11.32 21.60 0.87
CA ILE A 40 11.58 20.31 1.52
C ILE A 40 10.26 19.56 1.77
N PHE A 41 9.24 20.24 2.28
CA PHE A 41 7.92 19.64 2.51
C PHE A 41 7.25 19.24 1.21
N SER A 42 7.33 20.07 0.18
CA SER A 42 6.82 19.73 -1.15
C SER A 42 7.54 18.50 -1.71
N SER A 43 8.86 18.43 -1.60
CA SER A 43 9.65 17.26 -2.02
C SER A 43 9.22 15.99 -1.26
N LEU A 44 9.02 16.09 0.05
CA LEU A 44 8.58 14.96 0.86
C LEU A 44 7.16 14.49 0.50
N LEU A 45 6.23 15.43 0.27
CA LEU A 45 4.88 15.10 -0.19
C LEU A 45 4.89 14.39 -1.54
N VAL A 46 5.66 14.91 -2.50
CA VAL A 46 5.82 14.28 -3.82
C VAL A 46 6.33 12.86 -3.66
N ARG A 47 7.35 12.62 -2.83
CA ARG A 47 7.86 11.27 -2.56
C ARG A 47 6.80 10.33 -1.99
N CYS A 48 5.98 10.80 -1.06
CA CYS A 48 4.91 9.98 -0.47
C CYS A 48 3.79 9.65 -1.48
N VAL A 49 3.45 10.59 -2.37
CA VAL A 49 2.48 10.37 -3.44
C VAL A 49 3.05 9.40 -4.46
N VAL A 50 4.26 9.66 -4.98
CA VAL A 50 4.95 8.80 -5.94
C VAL A 50 5.10 7.38 -5.39
N GLN A 51 5.43 7.21 -4.10
CA GLN A 51 5.50 5.90 -3.48
C GLN A 51 4.18 5.13 -3.59
N LEU A 52 3.06 5.78 -3.27
CA LEU A 52 1.74 5.13 -3.35
C LEU A 52 1.36 4.80 -4.80
N GLU A 53 1.55 5.76 -5.71
CA GLU A 53 1.25 5.57 -7.13
C GLU A 53 2.10 4.46 -7.76
N LEU A 54 3.37 4.32 -7.35
CA LEU A 54 4.23 3.22 -7.82
C LEU A 54 3.73 1.86 -7.31
N VAL A 55 3.27 1.78 -6.06
CA VAL A 55 2.67 0.55 -5.52
C VAL A 55 1.40 0.18 -6.30
N ASP A 56 0.50 1.15 -6.51
CA ASP A 56 -0.76 0.93 -7.23
C ASP A 56 -0.52 0.61 -8.72
N ALA A 57 0.52 1.20 -9.32
CA ALA A 57 0.96 0.88 -10.69
C ALA A 57 1.48 -0.55 -10.81
N VAL A 58 2.29 -1.04 -9.86
CA VAL A 58 2.75 -2.44 -9.86
C VAL A 58 1.55 -3.39 -9.82
N ASN A 59 0.58 -3.14 -8.94
CA ASN A 59 -0.63 -3.96 -8.83
C ASN A 59 -1.41 -4.00 -10.15
N SER A 60 -1.60 -2.82 -10.76
CA SER A 60 -2.34 -2.66 -12.01
C SER A 60 -1.61 -3.26 -13.22
N ILE A 61 -0.27 -3.20 -13.26
CA ILE A 61 0.54 -3.83 -14.31
C ILE A 61 0.44 -5.35 -14.19
N VAL A 62 0.58 -5.90 -12.99
CA VAL A 62 0.60 -7.35 -12.80
C VAL A 62 -0.79 -7.95 -13.03
N PHE A 63 -1.84 -7.36 -12.45
CA PHE A 63 -3.20 -7.96 -12.44
C PHE A 63 -4.24 -7.23 -13.27
N GLY A 64 -3.86 -6.15 -13.95
CA GLY A 64 -4.76 -5.34 -14.76
C GLY A 64 -5.51 -4.26 -13.97
N PRO A 65 -6.07 -3.24 -14.64
CA PRO A 65 -6.76 -2.10 -14.00
C PRO A 65 -8.07 -2.46 -13.28
N SER A 66 -8.57 -3.68 -13.49
CA SER A 66 -9.82 -4.18 -12.95
C SER A 66 -9.63 -4.92 -11.62
N ALA A 67 -8.44 -5.47 -11.37
CA ALA A 67 -8.13 -6.17 -10.13
C ALA A 67 -8.19 -5.24 -8.91
N SER A 68 -7.60 -4.05 -9.01
CA SER A 68 -7.62 -3.07 -7.92
C SER A 68 -9.03 -2.60 -7.52
N ARG A 69 -10.00 -2.61 -8.44
CA ARG A 69 -11.39 -2.20 -8.17
C ARG A 69 -12.24 -3.33 -7.58
N LYS A 70 -11.91 -4.58 -7.92
CA LYS A 70 -12.68 -5.75 -7.51
C LYS A 70 -12.33 -6.17 -6.08
N GLU A 71 -11.09 -6.00 -5.65
CA GLU A 71 -10.63 -6.27 -4.27
C GLU A 71 -11.35 -5.39 -3.23
N ASP A 72 -11.51 -4.08 -3.50
CA ASP A 72 -12.23 -3.17 -2.59
C ASP A 72 -13.75 -3.43 -2.57
N ALA A 73 -14.32 -3.85 -3.70
CA ALA A 73 -15.77 -4.08 -3.82
C ALA A 73 -16.25 -5.37 -3.12
N HIS A 74 -15.41 -6.39 -2.97
CA HIS A 74 -15.76 -7.62 -2.26
C HIS A 74 -15.46 -7.55 -0.75
N ALA A 75 -14.58 -6.66 -0.29
CA ALA A 75 -14.25 -6.51 1.12
C ALA A 75 -15.21 -5.60 1.91
N LEU A 76 -15.88 -4.66 1.25
CA LEU A 76 -16.79 -3.68 1.89
C LEU A 76 -18.26 -4.12 2.15
N PRO A 77 -18.87 -5.08 1.43
CA PRO A 77 -20.27 -5.46 1.69
C PRO A 77 -20.49 -6.07 3.09
N SER A 78 -19.50 -6.78 3.63
CA SER A 78 -19.62 -7.49 4.92
C SER A 78 -19.51 -6.57 6.15
N LEU A 79 -19.02 -5.34 5.98
CA LEU A 79 -18.89 -4.34 7.06
C LEU A 79 -20.06 -3.34 7.09
N ALA A 80 -20.95 -3.37 6.10
CA ALA A 80 -22.06 -2.41 5.97
C ALA A 80 -23.35 -2.79 6.73
N ILE A 81 -23.31 -3.83 7.59
CA ILE A 81 -24.45 -4.21 8.45
C ILE A 81 -24.41 -3.40 9.75
N SER A 82 -24.48 -2.07 9.67
CA SER A 82 -24.84 -1.17 10.79
C SER A 82 -24.83 0.30 10.36
N SER A 83 -25.64 0.66 9.37
CA SER A 83 -26.15 2.03 9.27
C SER A 83 -27.41 2.04 8.42
N SER A 84 -28.55 2.21 9.09
CA SER A 84 -29.87 2.43 8.50
C SER A 84 -29.89 3.63 7.54
N PRO A 85 -30.86 3.68 6.60
CA PRO A 85 -30.87 4.63 5.49
C PRO A 85 -31.64 5.90 5.86
N THR A 86 -31.08 7.08 5.59
CA THR A 86 -31.85 8.29 5.24
C THR A 86 -31.02 9.30 4.46
N ASP A 87 -31.68 9.86 3.44
CA ASP A 87 -31.52 11.18 2.84
C ASP A 87 -30.36 11.51 1.89
N THR A 88 -30.67 11.31 0.60
CA THR A 88 -30.71 12.34 -0.46
C THR A 88 -30.13 13.72 -0.11
N THR A 89 -29.09 14.15 -0.83
CA THR A 89 -29.03 15.50 -1.48
C THR A 89 -27.80 15.66 -2.38
N ALA A 90 -28.11 15.85 -3.68
CA ALA A 90 -27.46 16.66 -4.70
C ALA A 90 -25.93 16.91 -4.68
N SER A 91 -25.26 16.50 -5.77
CA SER A 91 -24.08 17.20 -6.30
C SER A 91 -24.38 17.71 -7.72
N PRO A 92 -23.98 18.96 -8.08
CA PRO A 92 -24.31 19.57 -9.36
C PRO A 92 -23.29 19.21 -10.44
N SER A 93 -23.80 18.95 -11.65
CA SER A 93 -23.05 18.71 -12.89
C SER A 93 -22.50 19.99 -13.53
N ARG A 94 -21.34 19.90 -14.20
CA ARG A 94 -20.90 20.69 -15.39
C ARG A 94 -19.50 20.20 -15.81
N THR A 95 -19.12 19.98 -17.07
CA THR A 95 -19.68 20.36 -18.37
C THR A 95 -19.13 19.40 -19.44
N MET A 96 -19.97 19.03 -20.40
CA MET A 96 -19.61 18.34 -21.64
C MET A 96 -18.77 19.21 -22.57
N LEU A 97 -17.87 18.57 -23.34
CA LEU A 97 -17.52 19.02 -24.68
C LEU A 97 -17.90 17.92 -25.69
N VAL A 98 -18.82 18.30 -26.56
CA VAL A 98 -19.41 17.57 -27.70
C VAL A 98 -18.58 17.83 -28.95
N ASN A 99 -18.48 16.83 -29.83
CA ASN A 99 -18.46 16.90 -31.32
C ASN A 99 -18.27 15.46 -31.86
N GLY A 100 -18.99 14.92 -32.84
CA GLY A 100 -20.05 15.41 -33.72
C GLY A 100 -20.67 14.25 -34.55
N ASP A 101 -21.95 14.47 -34.90
CA ASP A 101 -22.94 13.88 -35.82
C ASP A 101 -22.82 12.53 -36.59
N MET A 102 -23.90 11.74 -36.39
CA MET A 102 -24.75 10.88 -37.24
C MET A 102 -24.28 10.26 -38.58
N ARG A 103 -24.49 8.94 -38.73
CA ARG A 103 -25.60 8.34 -39.52
C ARG A 103 -25.72 6.81 -39.36
N ASN A 104 -26.96 6.36 -39.48
CA ASN A 104 -27.57 5.05 -39.28
C ASN A 104 -27.26 4.06 -40.42
N ASP A 105 -26.98 2.78 -40.15
CA ASP A 105 -27.59 1.64 -40.87
C ASP A 105 -27.32 0.28 -40.19
N SER A 106 -28.29 -0.60 -40.43
CA SER A 106 -28.60 -1.90 -39.86
C SER A 106 -27.73 -3.04 -40.40
N GLY A 107 -27.28 -3.92 -39.50
CA GLY A 107 -27.08 -5.35 -39.78
C GLY A 107 -25.78 -5.76 -40.49
N GLN A 108 -24.85 -6.37 -39.75
CA GLN A 108 -24.33 -7.72 -40.00
C GLN A 108 -23.21 -8.10 -39.02
N LYS A 109 -23.37 -9.30 -38.47
CA LYS A 109 -22.35 -10.22 -37.95
C LYS A 109 -20.91 -9.83 -38.34
N SER A 110 -20.11 -9.43 -37.36
CA SER A 110 -18.65 -9.50 -37.45
C SER A 110 -18.08 -9.89 -36.10
N SER A 111 -17.49 -11.07 -36.10
CA SER A 111 -16.65 -11.64 -35.07
C SER A 111 -15.44 -10.74 -34.82
N ASN A 112 -15.50 -9.88 -33.80
CA ASN A 112 -14.30 -9.31 -33.21
C ASN A 112 -13.92 -10.12 -31.98
N MET A 113 -13.27 -11.25 -32.26
CA MET A 113 -12.37 -11.92 -31.34
C MET A 113 -11.03 -11.19 -31.41
N GLU A 114 -10.96 -9.98 -30.83
CA GLU A 114 -9.70 -9.40 -30.38
C GLU A 114 -9.90 -9.10 -28.91
N SER A 115 -9.56 -10.12 -28.13
CA SER A 115 -9.63 -10.16 -26.68
C SER A 115 -8.98 -8.94 -26.08
N ASP A 116 -9.69 -8.38 -25.12
CA ASP A 116 -9.34 -7.36 -24.12
C ASP A 116 -8.09 -7.76 -23.30
N SER A 117 -6.96 -8.00 -23.96
CA SER A 117 -5.71 -8.49 -23.36
C SER A 117 -5.09 -7.48 -22.40
N ALA A 118 -5.47 -6.20 -22.52
CA ALA A 118 -5.10 -5.15 -21.59
C ALA A 118 -5.89 -5.23 -20.26
N ALA A 119 -7.04 -5.90 -20.23
CA ALA A 119 -7.83 -6.06 -19.02
C ALA A 119 -7.26 -7.16 -18.08
N ASP A 120 -6.51 -8.13 -18.62
CA ASP A 120 -6.08 -9.34 -17.91
C ASP A 120 -4.72 -9.20 -17.18
N GLY A 121 -4.09 -8.01 -17.24
CA GLY A 121 -2.79 -7.75 -16.64
C GLY A 121 -1.63 -8.47 -17.32
N LEU A 122 -0.40 -8.22 -16.85
CA LEU A 122 0.83 -8.76 -17.45
C LEU A 122 1.45 -9.92 -16.67
N TYR A 123 0.78 -10.44 -15.64
CA TYR A 123 1.31 -11.50 -14.77
C TYR A 123 1.92 -12.69 -15.54
N SER A 124 1.23 -13.21 -16.57
CA SER A 124 1.67 -14.36 -17.37
C SER A 124 2.96 -14.11 -18.15
N TYR A 125 3.23 -12.86 -18.51
CA TYR A 125 4.40 -12.45 -19.28
C TYR A 125 5.63 -12.11 -18.41
N ILE A 126 5.44 -11.87 -17.11
CA ILE A 126 6.53 -11.50 -16.19
C ILE A 126 7.10 -12.76 -15.54
N GLY A 127 8.37 -13.08 -15.78
CA GLY A 127 9.01 -14.27 -15.18
C GLY A 127 9.00 -14.27 -13.65
N VAL A 128 8.93 -15.45 -13.03
CA VAL A 128 8.80 -15.63 -11.57
C VAL A 128 9.89 -14.90 -10.79
N ALA A 129 11.13 -14.92 -11.25
CA ALA A 129 12.23 -14.19 -10.60
C ALA A 129 11.99 -12.67 -10.56
N HIS A 130 11.44 -12.08 -11.63
CA HIS A 130 11.10 -10.67 -11.67
C HIS A 130 9.90 -10.34 -10.77
N LEU A 131 8.90 -11.23 -10.71
CA LEU A 131 7.78 -11.08 -9.78
C LEU A 131 8.27 -11.10 -8.32
N LEU A 132 9.23 -11.97 -7.97
CA LEU A 132 9.82 -12.00 -6.63
C LEU A 132 10.63 -10.73 -6.32
N ASN A 133 11.35 -10.18 -7.30
CA ASN A 133 12.00 -8.87 -7.14
C ASN A 133 10.98 -7.74 -6.90
N LEU A 134 9.83 -7.78 -7.60
CA LEU A 134 8.73 -6.84 -7.35
C LEU A 134 8.18 -6.99 -5.93
N VAL A 135 8.02 -8.23 -5.45
CA VAL A 135 7.63 -8.51 -4.05
C VAL A 135 8.64 -7.89 -3.08
N ASP A 136 9.95 -8.06 -3.30
CA ASP A 136 10.97 -7.48 -2.43
C ASP A 136 10.89 -5.94 -2.42
N CYS A 137 10.74 -5.30 -3.58
CA CYS A 137 10.54 -3.85 -3.66
C CYS A 137 9.27 -3.38 -2.93
N LEU A 138 8.17 -4.14 -3.03
CA LEU A 138 6.92 -3.85 -2.33
C LEU A 138 7.07 -4.00 -0.81
N LEU A 139 7.78 -5.02 -0.34
CA LEU A 139 8.06 -5.23 1.08
C LEU A 139 9.01 -4.16 1.65
N ASP A 140 9.96 -3.66 0.85
CA ASP A 140 10.78 -2.51 1.22
C ASP A 140 9.94 -1.23 1.36
N SER A 141 9.03 -0.99 0.41
CA SER A 141 8.06 0.12 0.46
C SER A 141 7.16 0.02 1.71
N HIS A 142 6.68 -1.19 2.02
CA HIS A 142 5.94 -1.49 3.24
C HIS A 142 6.75 -1.16 4.50
N SER A 143 7.99 -1.66 4.58
CA SER A 143 8.89 -1.46 5.73
C SER A 143 9.17 0.02 5.99
N LEU A 144 9.38 0.81 4.93
CA LEU A 144 9.53 2.27 5.03
C LEU A 144 8.29 2.92 5.64
N ALA A 145 7.11 2.60 5.12
CA ALA A 145 5.85 3.17 5.59
C ALA A 145 5.56 2.76 7.05
N LYS A 146 5.78 1.49 7.39
CA LYS A 146 5.68 0.93 8.76
C LYS A 146 6.60 1.66 9.73
N LYS A 147 7.89 1.84 9.38
CA LYS A 147 8.86 2.58 10.21
C LYS A 147 8.41 4.03 10.44
N PHE A 148 7.94 4.72 9.40
CA PHE A 148 7.43 6.08 9.53
C PHE A 148 6.20 6.14 10.44
N ASN A 149 5.23 5.23 10.26
CA ASN A 149 4.00 5.21 11.05
C ASN A 149 4.25 4.92 12.53
N GLY A 150 5.22 4.05 12.84
CA GLY A 150 5.67 3.74 14.19
C GLY A 150 6.48 4.86 14.86
N ASN A 151 7.10 5.76 14.11
CA ASN A 151 7.89 6.87 14.66
C ASN A 151 7.02 8.08 15.05
N ASN A 152 6.37 8.00 16.21
CA ASN A 152 5.52 9.08 16.72
C ASN A 152 6.27 10.40 16.95
N ALA A 153 7.55 10.34 17.35
CA ALA A 153 8.37 11.53 17.56
C ALA A 153 8.58 12.31 16.26
N GLN A 154 9.02 11.62 15.20
CA GLN A 154 9.20 12.21 13.88
C GLN A 154 7.87 12.76 13.33
N ARG A 155 6.77 11.99 13.41
CA ARG A 155 5.45 12.44 12.96
C ARG A 155 4.95 13.67 13.71
N THR A 156 5.21 13.75 15.01
CA THR A 156 4.86 14.91 15.84
C THR A 156 5.71 16.13 15.47
N LEU A 157 7.00 15.94 15.19
CA LEU A 157 7.88 17.00 14.73
C LEU A 157 7.42 17.59 13.40
N LEU A 158 7.15 16.75 12.41
CA LEU A 158 6.63 17.20 11.10
C LEU A 158 5.30 17.94 11.26
N TRP A 159 4.38 17.40 12.07
CA TRP A 159 3.09 18.06 12.33
C TRP A 159 3.25 19.44 12.97
N LYS A 160 4.09 19.57 13.99
CA LYS A 160 4.39 20.86 14.64
C LYS A 160 5.05 21.85 13.68
N ALA A 161 5.82 21.36 12.71
CA ALA A 161 6.42 22.16 11.66
C ALA A 161 5.45 22.54 10.53
N GLY A 162 4.16 22.18 10.63
CA GLY A 162 3.13 22.51 9.64
C GLY A 162 3.05 21.57 8.44
N PHE A 163 3.81 20.47 8.44
CA PHE A 163 3.78 19.50 7.35
C PHE A 163 2.41 18.81 7.26
N LYS A 164 1.75 18.96 6.11
CA LYS A 164 0.43 18.36 5.80
C LYS A 164 -0.73 18.86 6.67
N GLY A 165 -0.65 20.11 7.13
CA GLY A 165 -1.79 20.82 7.72
C GLY A 165 -2.10 20.43 9.17
N ARG A 166 -3.40 20.20 9.47
CA ARG A 166 -3.91 20.16 10.86
C ARG A 166 -3.75 18.82 11.58
N SER A 167 -3.36 17.74 10.91
CA SER A 167 -3.28 16.41 11.50
C SER A 167 -1.88 15.80 11.37
N LYS A 168 -1.56 14.83 12.23
CA LYS A 168 -0.29 14.11 12.16
C LYS A 168 -0.20 13.34 10.84
N PRO A 169 0.87 13.53 10.04
CA PRO A 169 1.05 12.79 8.81
C PRO A 169 1.12 11.28 9.10
N ASN A 170 0.66 10.47 8.15
CA ASN A 170 0.77 9.02 8.16
C ASN A 170 0.92 8.50 6.73
N LEU A 171 1.38 7.27 6.62
CA LEU A 171 1.57 6.51 5.39
C LEU A 171 0.76 5.21 5.45
N LEU A 172 -0.42 5.22 6.07
CA LEU A 172 -1.21 3.99 6.28
C LEU A 172 -1.59 3.33 4.96
N ARG A 173 -1.96 4.12 3.94
CA ARG A 173 -2.28 3.60 2.60
C ARG A 173 -1.07 2.96 1.92
N GLN A 174 0.09 3.61 2.00
CA GLN A 174 1.34 3.07 1.46
C GLN A 174 1.68 1.74 2.15
N GLU A 175 1.58 1.69 3.47
CA GLU A 175 1.86 0.49 4.28
C GLU A 175 0.94 -0.68 3.90
N THR A 176 -0.36 -0.43 3.78
CA THR A 176 -1.35 -1.50 3.56
C THR A 176 -1.47 -1.92 2.11
N HIS A 177 -1.38 -1.00 1.15
CA HIS A 177 -1.40 -1.33 -0.28
C HIS A 177 -0.17 -2.13 -0.68
N SER A 178 1.03 -1.73 -0.23
CA SER A 178 2.26 -2.44 -0.56
C SER A 178 2.28 -3.86 0.00
N MET A 179 1.81 -4.05 1.23
CA MET A 179 1.63 -5.38 1.83
C MET A 179 0.63 -6.23 1.02
N ARG A 180 -0.54 -5.67 0.69
CA ARG A 180 -1.56 -6.38 -0.09
C ARG A 180 -1.04 -6.81 -1.45
N SER A 181 -0.41 -5.90 -2.19
CA SER A 181 0.17 -6.20 -3.51
C SER A 181 1.27 -7.26 -3.43
N ALA A 182 2.13 -7.22 -2.42
CA ALA A 182 3.14 -8.24 -2.21
C ALA A 182 2.51 -9.63 -1.96
N LEU A 183 1.51 -9.69 -1.08
CA LEU A 183 0.75 -10.91 -0.80
C LEU A 183 0.03 -11.44 -2.04
N CYS A 184 -0.67 -10.59 -2.81
CA CYS A 184 -1.36 -10.99 -4.03
C CYS A 184 -0.41 -11.64 -5.05
N ILE A 185 0.80 -11.08 -5.23
CA ILE A 185 1.82 -11.66 -6.12
C ILE A 185 2.30 -13.02 -5.58
N LEU A 186 2.66 -13.10 -4.31
CA LEU A 186 3.12 -14.35 -3.69
C LEU A 186 2.07 -15.46 -3.78
N PHE A 187 0.83 -15.13 -3.46
CA PHE A 187 -0.33 -16.02 -3.57
C PHE A 187 -0.55 -16.51 -5.00
N ARG A 188 -0.48 -15.59 -5.97
CA ARG A 188 -0.65 -15.95 -7.38
C ARG A 188 0.44 -16.91 -7.84
N ILE A 189 1.71 -16.63 -7.52
CA ILE A 189 2.84 -17.52 -7.87
C ILE A 189 2.67 -18.89 -7.21
N TYR A 190 2.24 -18.95 -5.95
CA TYR A 190 2.12 -20.22 -5.22
C TYR A 190 1.06 -21.17 -5.80
N VAL A 191 -0.07 -20.61 -6.25
CA VAL A 191 -1.18 -21.36 -6.87
C VAL A 191 -0.85 -21.80 -8.29
N ASP A 192 0.03 -21.08 -8.97
CA ASP A 192 0.39 -21.30 -10.37
C ASP A 192 1.36 -22.49 -10.53
N VAL A 193 0.77 -23.67 -10.76
CA VAL A 193 1.49 -24.94 -10.89
C VAL A 193 2.30 -25.03 -12.20
N GLU A 194 1.91 -24.30 -13.24
CA GLU A 194 2.56 -24.40 -14.56
C GLU A 194 3.86 -23.59 -14.63
N ARG A 195 3.98 -22.55 -13.80
CA ARG A 195 5.11 -21.60 -13.85
C ARG A 195 6.20 -21.84 -12.81
N THR A 196 5.96 -22.70 -11.82
CA THR A 196 6.92 -22.96 -10.74
C THR A 196 7.26 -24.44 -10.61
N ASP A 197 8.56 -24.74 -10.55
CA ASP A 197 9.01 -26.08 -10.17
C ASP A 197 8.87 -26.30 -8.65
N ALA A 198 9.08 -27.54 -8.19
CA ALA A 198 8.94 -27.89 -6.78
C ALA A 198 9.91 -27.12 -5.85
N ALA A 199 11.11 -26.80 -6.31
CA ALA A 199 12.11 -26.08 -5.52
C ALA A 199 11.73 -24.59 -5.38
N GLN A 200 11.35 -23.95 -6.48
CA GLN A 200 10.84 -22.57 -6.50
C GLN A 200 9.57 -22.45 -5.65
N LYS A 201 8.67 -23.43 -5.72
CA LYS A 201 7.44 -23.44 -4.92
C LYS A 201 7.73 -23.50 -3.42
N ASN A 202 8.74 -24.26 -3.00
CA ASN A 202 9.20 -24.26 -1.61
C ASN A 202 9.75 -22.89 -1.18
N VAL A 203 10.53 -22.23 -2.04
CA VAL A 203 11.04 -20.88 -1.77
C VAL A 203 9.90 -19.86 -1.62
N VAL A 204 8.95 -19.88 -2.56
CA VAL A 204 7.76 -19.01 -2.54
C VAL A 204 6.93 -19.27 -1.28
N ARG A 205 6.72 -20.54 -0.93
CA ARG A 205 6.01 -20.96 0.29
C ARG A 205 6.67 -20.41 1.55
N SER A 206 7.96 -20.65 1.74
CA SER A 206 8.69 -20.17 2.92
C SER A 206 8.65 -18.64 3.01
N ARG A 207 8.72 -17.95 1.86
CA ARG A 207 8.59 -16.49 1.81
C ARG A 207 7.18 -16.03 2.18
N LEU A 208 6.16 -16.68 1.64
CA LEU A 208 4.77 -16.35 1.92
C LEU A 208 4.43 -16.53 3.40
N LEU A 209 4.79 -17.67 4.01
CA LEU A 209 4.51 -17.93 5.43
C LEU A 209 5.13 -16.86 6.34
N ARG A 210 6.39 -16.47 6.07
CA ARG A 210 7.06 -15.41 6.82
C ARG A 210 6.31 -14.07 6.73
N VAL A 211 5.91 -13.67 5.52
CA VAL A 211 5.18 -12.40 5.31
C VAL A 211 3.82 -12.43 6.01
N LEU A 212 3.14 -13.58 6.02
CA LEU A 212 1.87 -13.76 6.72
C LEU A 212 2.03 -13.67 8.24
N GLU A 213 3.01 -14.38 8.80
CA GLU A 213 3.35 -14.33 10.22
C GLU A 213 3.69 -12.89 10.65
N ASP A 214 4.58 -12.22 9.91
CA ASP A 214 4.96 -10.83 10.15
C ASP A 214 3.74 -9.88 10.09
N ALA A 215 2.83 -10.10 9.13
CA ALA A 215 1.64 -9.28 8.95
C ALA A 215 0.62 -9.46 10.09
N VAL A 216 0.35 -10.71 10.48
CA VAL A 216 -0.59 -11.03 11.56
C VAL A 216 -0.04 -10.60 12.91
N SER A 217 1.22 -10.92 13.22
CA SER A 217 1.89 -10.48 14.44
C SER A 217 1.88 -8.96 14.55
N TYR A 218 2.23 -8.27 13.47
CA TYR A 218 2.22 -6.81 13.47
C TYR A 218 0.81 -6.24 13.68
N TYR A 219 -0.23 -6.82 13.06
CA TYR A 219 -1.61 -6.37 13.29
C TYR A 219 -2.05 -6.52 14.75
N VAL A 220 -1.69 -7.63 15.40
CA VAL A 220 -2.01 -7.88 16.82
C VAL A 220 -1.36 -6.83 17.71
N ASP A 221 -0.14 -6.40 17.39
CA ASP A 221 0.60 -5.39 18.13
C ASP A 221 0.12 -3.94 17.88
N LEU A 222 -0.78 -3.71 16.91
CA LEU A 222 -1.29 -2.38 16.61
C LEU A 222 -2.21 -1.86 17.72
N ASN A 223 -1.74 -0.84 18.44
CA ASN A 223 -2.52 -0.19 19.50
C ASN A 223 -3.54 0.85 19.00
N SER A 224 -3.30 1.45 17.82
CA SER A 224 -4.17 2.49 17.25
C SER A 224 -5.34 1.90 16.47
N GLU A 225 -6.56 2.27 16.84
CA GLU A 225 -7.78 1.83 16.14
C GLU A 225 -7.80 2.27 14.67
N GLN A 226 -7.40 3.51 14.37
CA GLN A 226 -7.29 3.99 12.99
C GLN A 226 -6.28 3.16 12.18
N HIS A 227 -5.17 2.75 12.81
CA HIS A 227 -4.15 1.92 12.16
C HIS A 227 -4.69 0.51 11.91
N ARG A 228 -5.35 -0.10 12.91
CA ARG A 228 -6.03 -1.40 12.75
C ARG A 228 -7.07 -1.34 11.63
N GLN A 229 -7.91 -0.30 11.59
CA GLN A 229 -8.91 -0.13 10.55
C GLN A 229 -8.31 -0.11 9.14
N ALA A 230 -7.15 0.53 8.98
CA ALA A 230 -6.46 0.54 7.68
C ALA A 230 -5.98 -0.86 7.26
N TRP A 231 -5.66 -1.73 8.22
CA TRP A 231 -5.17 -3.09 7.99
C TRP A 231 -6.26 -4.13 7.77
N VAL A 232 -7.52 -3.80 8.03
CA VAL A 232 -8.66 -4.72 7.89
C VAL A 232 -8.68 -5.38 6.51
N LEU A 233 -8.42 -4.63 5.43
CA LEU A 233 -8.37 -5.19 4.06
C LEU A 233 -7.20 -6.17 3.84
N VAL A 234 -6.08 -5.97 4.51
CA VAL A 234 -4.94 -6.91 4.47
C VAL A 234 -5.33 -8.21 5.18
N LEU A 235 -5.99 -8.12 6.33
CA LEU A 235 -6.44 -9.30 7.05
C LEU A 235 -7.54 -10.06 6.31
N TYR A 236 -8.49 -9.35 5.70
CA TYR A 236 -9.50 -10.01 4.85
C TYR A 236 -8.86 -10.78 3.71
N LEU A 237 -7.85 -10.22 3.04
CA LEU A 237 -7.11 -10.94 2.00
C LEU A 237 -6.47 -12.23 2.57
N ILE A 238 -5.82 -12.13 3.74
CA ILE A 238 -5.17 -13.30 4.38
C ILE A 238 -6.21 -14.38 4.72
N LEU A 239 -7.33 -14.00 5.32
CA LEU A 239 -8.39 -14.92 5.74
C LEU A 239 -9.14 -15.53 4.55
N ASP A 240 -9.46 -14.73 3.54
CA ASP A 240 -10.12 -15.18 2.32
C ASP A 240 -9.23 -16.21 1.59
N TRP A 241 -7.93 -15.94 1.55
CA TRP A 241 -6.97 -16.88 1.03
C TRP A 241 -6.93 -18.14 1.89
N ALA A 242 -6.73 -18.04 3.21
CA ALA A 242 -6.73 -19.21 4.10
C ALA A 242 -7.98 -20.11 3.93
N ASN A 243 -9.16 -19.50 3.81
CA ASN A 243 -10.42 -20.21 3.60
C ASN A 243 -10.48 -20.90 2.22
N SER A 244 -9.97 -20.25 1.17
CA SER A 244 -9.91 -20.83 -0.18
C SER A 244 -9.08 -22.13 -0.20
N PHE A 245 -8.03 -22.23 0.61
CA PHE A 245 -7.22 -23.45 0.72
C PHE A 245 -7.92 -24.54 1.52
N SER A 246 -8.64 -24.17 2.58
CA SER A 246 -9.42 -25.11 3.37
C SER A 246 -10.55 -25.77 2.56
N ASN A 247 -11.13 -25.04 1.60
CA ASN A 247 -12.17 -25.58 0.71
C ASN A 247 -11.61 -26.40 -0.46
N ALA A 248 -10.33 -26.26 -0.77
CA ALA A 248 -9.63 -26.94 -1.86
C ALA A 248 -8.89 -28.23 -1.43
N GLN A 249 -9.36 -28.90 -0.38
CA GLN A 249 -8.77 -30.09 0.28
C GLN A 249 -8.39 -31.28 -0.65
N HIS A 250 -8.75 -31.25 -1.93
CA HIS A 250 -8.50 -32.34 -2.88
C HIS A 250 -7.20 -32.21 -3.69
N LEU A 251 -6.47 -31.08 -3.63
CA LEU A 251 -5.12 -31.00 -4.24
C LEU A 251 -4.01 -31.08 -3.16
N PRO A 252 -2.98 -31.93 -3.32
CA PRO A 252 -1.89 -32.09 -2.35
C PRO A 252 -1.20 -30.78 -1.96
N THR A 253 -1.04 -29.85 -2.91
CA THR A 253 -0.45 -28.51 -2.68
C THR A 253 -1.22 -27.67 -1.65
N TYR A 254 -2.54 -27.84 -1.57
CA TYR A 254 -3.42 -26.97 -0.78
C TYR A 254 -3.53 -27.46 0.66
N VAL A 255 -3.48 -28.78 0.86
CA VAL A 255 -3.48 -29.42 2.18
C VAL A 255 -2.23 -29.01 2.98
N ASP A 256 -1.05 -29.05 2.37
CA ASP A 256 0.20 -28.66 3.04
C ASP A 256 0.16 -27.20 3.51
N PHE A 257 -0.46 -26.30 2.74
CA PHE A 257 -0.55 -24.90 3.11
C PHE A 257 -1.59 -24.66 4.22
N ALA A 258 -2.78 -25.26 4.11
CA ALA A 258 -3.81 -25.16 5.14
C ALA A 258 -3.30 -25.64 6.51
N VAL A 259 -2.51 -26.71 6.54
CA VAL A 259 -1.87 -27.20 7.77
C VAL A 259 -0.89 -26.19 8.37
N CYS A 260 -0.12 -25.46 7.54
CA CYS A 260 0.82 -24.46 8.04
C CYS A 260 0.17 -23.15 8.50
N ILE A 261 -0.90 -22.67 7.85
CA ILE A 261 -1.63 -21.49 8.38
C ILE A 261 -2.25 -21.79 9.75
N ASN A 262 -2.76 -23.00 9.98
CA ASN A 262 -3.30 -23.37 11.30
C ASN A 262 -2.24 -23.45 12.41
N GLN A 263 -0.95 -23.32 12.07
CA GLN A 263 0.17 -23.29 13.02
C GLN A 263 0.71 -21.88 13.28
N ILE A 264 0.24 -20.87 12.53
CA ILE A 264 0.50 -19.43 12.76
C ILE A 264 -0.57 -18.92 13.74
#